data_AF-A0A933UF00-F1
#
_entry.id   AF-A0A933UF00-F1
#
_cell.length_a   1.000
_cell.length_b   1.000
_cell.length_c   1.000
_cell.angle_alpha   90.00
_cell.angle_beta   90.00
_cell.angle_gamma   90.00
#
_symmetry.space_group_name_H-M   'P 1'
#
loop_
_entity.id
_entity.type
_entity.pdbx_description
1 polymer ?
#
loop_
_entity_poly.entity_id
_entity_poly.type
_entity_poly.pdbx_seq_one_letter_code
_entity_poly.pdbx_strand_id
1 'polypeptide(L)'
;MEPKHLRRLSWILVSLVLLSSLLVVVTMKSRGKIAVGGVEDVVLLPWGEKISARIDTGAATSSLDARDIKAPSRDLVEFTLPDRCGGHRVRRPLVGWRSVKSSNGATERRPVVMIDLVLGPKRLRTLVTLTDRSQMQHPLLIGRKTLKTLFVVDVNQTNLVAPVWAEGPEK
;
A
#
# COMPACT_ATOMS: atom_id res chain seq x y z
N MET A 1 62.78 27.16 -2.19
CA MET A 1 62.92 25.83 -2.81
C MET A 1 61.85 24.94 -2.19
N GLU A 2 60.66 24.87 -2.80
CA GLU A 2 59.50 24.18 -2.22
C GLU A 2 59.63 22.65 -2.44
N PRO A 3 59.44 21.81 -1.42
CA PRO A 3 59.65 20.38 -1.55
C PRO A 3 58.56 19.74 -2.44
N LYS A 4 58.96 19.35 -3.65
CA LYS A 4 58.12 18.68 -4.68
C LYS A 4 57.39 17.42 -4.16
N HIS A 5 57.84 16.87 -3.04
CA HIS A 5 57.25 15.73 -2.33
C HIS A 5 55.83 16.01 -1.76
N LEU A 6 55.56 17.21 -1.21
CA LEU A 6 54.28 17.48 -0.54
C LEU A 6 53.09 17.57 -1.51
N ARG A 7 53.35 18.00 -2.75
CA ARG A 7 52.31 18.06 -3.79
C ARG A 7 51.83 16.68 -4.22
N ARG A 8 52.67 15.64 -4.19
CA ARG A 8 52.23 14.28 -4.61
C ARG A 8 51.33 13.60 -3.58
N LEU A 9 51.55 13.85 -2.28
CA LEU A 9 50.69 13.32 -1.21
C LEU A 9 49.27 13.91 -1.24
N SER A 10 49.15 15.19 -1.60
CA SER A 10 47.87 15.91 -1.65
C SER A 10 46.92 15.35 -2.72
N TRP A 11 47.43 14.96 -3.90
CA TRP A 11 46.59 14.40 -4.98
C TRP A 11 46.15 12.96 -4.69
N ILE A 12 46.94 12.18 -3.94
CA ILE A 12 46.58 10.81 -3.54
C ILE A 12 45.43 10.84 -2.53
N LEU A 13 45.46 11.76 -1.55
CA LEU A 13 44.35 11.93 -0.60
C LEU A 13 43.07 12.43 -1.28
N VAL A 14 43.17 13.41 -2.20
CA VAL A 14 42.01 13.89 -2.97
C VAL A 14 41.41 12.78 -3.84
N SER A 15 42.24 11.92 -4.43
CA SER A 15 41.81 10.77 -5.23
C SER A 15 41.12 9.69 -4.39
N LEU A 16 41.62 9.43 -3.16
CA LEU A 16 41.00 8.49 -2.21
C LEU A 16 39.66 8.98 -1.67
N VAL A 17 39.53 10.29 -1.40
CA VAL A 17 38.25 10.90 -0.98
C VAL A 17 37.24 10.86 -2.13
N LEU A 18 37.65 11.18 -3.37
CA LEU A 18 36.78 11.07 -4.55
C LEU A 18 36.37 9.62 -4.85
N LEU A 19 37.28 8.66 -4.71
CA LEU A 19 36.98 7.23 -4.88
C LEU A 19 36.03 6.70 -3.79
N SER A 20 36.17 7.16 -2.54
CA SER A 20 35.24 6.84 -1.45
C SER A 20 33.86 7.44 -1.68
N SER A 21 33.77 8.67 -2.21
CA SER A 21 32.51 9.31 -2.55
C SER A 21 31.80 8.62 -3.71
N LEU A 22 32.56 8.07 -4.66
CA LEU A 22 32.02 7.28 -5.77
C LEU A 22 31.44 5.94 -5.28
N LEU A 23 32.06 5.30 -4.28
CA LEU A 23 31.56 4.05 -3.68
C LEU A 23 30.22 4.26 -2.93
N VAL A 24 30.06 5.41 -2.27
CA VAL A 24 28.80 5.79 -1.59
C VAL A 24 27.68 6.05 -2.59
N VAL A 25 27.97 6.65 -3.74
CA VAL A 25 26.96 6.91 -4.79
C VAL A 25 26.52 5.61 -5.50
N VAL A 26 27.43 4.64 -5.67
CA VAL A 26 27.12 3.35 -6.32
C VAL A 26 26.22 2.44 -5.46
N THR A 27 26.06 2.73 -4.16
CA THR A 27 25.21 1.95 -3.25
C THR A 27 23.77 2.45 -3.10
N MET A 28 23.27 3.31 -4.00
CA MET A 28 21.82 3.47 -4.19
C MET A 28 21.26 2.28 -4.99
N LYS A 29 21.36 1.08 -4.40
CA LYS A 29 20.68 -0.13 -4.89
C LYS A 29 19.20 0.20 -4.97
N SER A 30 18.60 0.04 -6.16
CA SER A 30 17.14 0.10 -6.32
C SER A 30 16.54 -0.78 -5.24
N ARG A 31 15.74 -0.23 -4.31
CA ARG A 31 15.03 -1.08 -3.34
C ARG A 31 14.20 -2.05 -4.19
N GLY A 32 14.56 -3.33 -4.17
CA GLY A 32 13.83 -4.36 -4.91
C GLY A 32 12.35 -4.31 -4.54
N LYS A 33 11.48 -4.67 -5.48
CA LYS A 33 10.05 -4.81 -5.18
C LYS A 33 9.87 -5.84 -4.07
N ILE A 34 8.90 -5.60 -3.20
CA ILE A 34 8.54 -6.55 -2.14
C ILE A 34 7.69 -7.65 -2.77
N ALA A 35 8.09 -8.90 -2.55
CA ALA A 35 7.26 -10.04 -2.93
C ALA A 35 6.07 -10.16 -1.96
N VAL A 36 4.88 -10.32 -2.51
CA VAL A 36 3.63 -10.63 -1.79
C VAL A 36 2.99 -11.85 -2.42
N GLY A 37 2.26 -12.63 -1.64
CA GLY A 37 1.45 -13.74 -2.08
C GLY A 37 0.19 -13.30 -2.84
N GLY A 38 -0.59 -14.29 -3.29
CA GLY A 38 -1.92 -14.06 -3.86
C GLY A 38 -2.93 -13.54 -2.82
N VAL A 39 -2.71 -13.82 -1.54
CA VAL A 39 -3.50 -13.32 -0.40
C VAL A 39 -2.52 -12.83 0.65
N GLU A 40 -2.82 -11.71 1.29
CA GLU A 40 -2.01 -11.14 2.37
C GLU A 40 -2.89 -10.62 3.50
N ASP A 41 -2.42 -10.73 4.73
CA ASP A 41 -2.96 -9.99 5.87
C ASP A 41 -2.50 -8.53 5.79
N VAL A 42 -3.43 -7.60 5.94
CA VAL A 42 -3.15 -6.16 6.03
C VAL A 42 -3.74 -5.58 7.30
N VAL A 43 -3.18 -4.46 7.75
CA VAL A 43 -3.74 -3.70 8.88
C VAL A 43 -4.44 -2.45 8.35
N LEU A 44 -5.73 -2.30 8.61
CA LEU A 44 -6.48 -1.08 8.30
C LEU A 44 -6.22 0.01 9.34
N LEU A 45 -5.99 1.23 8.86
CA LEU A 45 -5.74 2.40 9.70
C LEU A 45 -6.94 3.35 9.70
N PRO A 46 -7.21 4.02 10.83
CA PRO A 46 -6.39 4.08 12.06
C PRO A 46 -6.67 2.95 13.07
N TRP A 47 -7.59 2.03 12.78
CA TRP A 47 -8.14 1.12 13.79
C TRP A 47 -7.21 -0.03 14.22
N GLY A 48 -6.14 -0.31 13.47
CA GLY A 48 -5.27 -1.46 13.78
C GLY A 48 -5.90 -2.81 13.41
N GLU A 49 -6.99 -2.81 12.65
CA GLU A 49 -7.74 -4.02 12.31
C GLU A 49 -7.01 -4.86 11.28
N LYS A 50 -6.62 -6.08 11.65
CA LYS A 50 -5.99 -7.03 10.72
C LYS A 50 -7.06 -7.73 9.90
N ILE A 51 -7.00 -7.58 8.58
CA ILE A 51 -7.96 -8.15 7.65
C ILE A 51 -7.25 -8.87 6.50
N SER A 52 -7.90 -9.90 5.96
CA SER A 52 -7.38 -10.61 4.79
C SER A 52 -7.66 -9.83 3.49
N ALA A 53 -6.66 -9.75 2.61
CA ALA A 53 -6.71 -9.06 1.35
C ALA A 53 -6.33 -9.96 0.18
N ARG A 54 -7.17 -10.05 -0.85
CA ARG A 54 -6.81 -10.68 -2.13
C ARG A 54 -5.96 -9.71 -2.95
N ILE A 55 -4.78 -10.14 -3.36
CA ILE A 55 -3.91 -9.39 -4.28
C ILE A 55 -4.34 -9.70 -5.72
N ASP A 56 -4.98 -8.73 -6.39
CA ASP A 56 -5.61 -8.93 -7.69
C ASP A 56 -4.99 -8.03 -8.76
N THR A 57 -4.15 -8.62 -9.61
CA THR A 57 -3.52 -7.94 -10.74
C THR A 57 -4.49 -7.71 -11.92
N GLY A 58 -5.67 -8.35 -11.95
CA GLY A 58 -6.72 -8.05 -12.92
C GLY A 58 -7.44 -6.74 -12.62
N ALA A 59 -7.62 -6.41 -11.35
CA ALA A 59 -8.31 -5.20 -10.92
C ALA A 59 -7.43 -3.93 -11.03
N ALA A 60 -7.97 -2.87 -11.60
CA ALA A 60 -7.28 -1.58 -11.64
C ALA A 60 -7.30 -0.85 -10.29
N THR A 61 -8.47 -0.83 -9.62
CA THR A 61 -8.70 -0.12 -8.35
C THR A 61 -9.05 -1.13 -7.28
N SER A 62 -8.60 -0.91 -6.05
CA SER A 62 -8.95 -1.74 -4.90
C SER A 62 -10.44 -1.64 -4.54
N SER A 63 -10.96 -2.62 -3.80
CA SER A 63 -12.33 -2.59 -3.26
C SER A 63 -12.37 -3.08 -1.82
N LEU A 64 -13.12 -2.39 -0.98
CA LEU A 64 -13.31 -2.70 0.43
C LEU A 64 -14.77 -3.08 0.71
N ASP A 65 -14.96 -4.17 1.44
CA ASP A 65 -16.25 -4.61 1.95
C ASP A 65 -16.81 -3.58 2.94
N ALA A 66 -18.02 -3.11 2.69
CA ALA A 66 -18.68 -2.09 3.48
C ALA A 66 -20.20 -2.30 3.48
N ARG A 67 -20.84 -1.93 4.58
CA ARG A 67 -22.28 -1.98 4.85
C ARG A 67 -22.84 -0.57 5.01
N ASP A 68 -24.16 -0.46 4.92
CA ASP A 68 -24.89 0.79 5.19
C ASP A 68 -24.32 2.02 4.48
N ILE A 69 -23.84 1.82 3.25
CA ILE A 69 -23.13 2.85 2.50
C ILE A 69 -24.11 3.97 2.12
N LYS A 70 -23.88 5.16 2.67
CA LYS A 70 -24.71 6.35 2.44
C LYS A 70 -23.82 7.52 2.05
N ALA A 71 -24.21 8.28 1.02
CA ALA A 71 -23.54 9.52 0.64
C ALA A 71 -24.42 10.72 1.04
N PRO A 72 -24.35 11.18 2.30
CA PRO A 72 -25.25 12.24 2.79
C PRO A 72 -25.03 13.60 2.12
N SER A 73 -23.90 13.79 1.42
CA SER A 73 -23.63 14.98 0.62
C SER A 73 -22.74 14.65 -0.58
N ARG A 74 -22.45 15.64 -1.43
CA ARG A 74 -21.62 15.47 -2.62
C ARG A 74 -20.17 15.06 -2.31
N ASP A 75 -19.67 15.42 -1.14
CA ASP A 75 -18.25 15.29 -0.78
C ASP A 75 -18.01 14.33 0.37
N LEU A 76 -19.02 13.55 0.76
CA LEU A 76 -18.98 12.75 1.98
C LEU A 76 -19.70 11.41 1.81
N VAL A 77 -19.10 10.36 2.38
CA VAL A 77 -19.72 9.04 2.49
C VAL A 77 -19.55 8.49 3.90
N GLU A 78 -20.59 7.80 4.36
CA GLU A 78 -20.68 7.07 5.61
C GLU A 78 -20.91 5.59 5.30
N PHE A 79 -20.25 4.70 6.03
CA PHE A 79 -20.35 3.26 5.86
C PHE A 79 -19.90 2.53 7.12
N THR A 80 -20.29 1.26 7.24
CA THR A 80 -19.88 0.39 8.35
C THR A 80 -18.96 -0.70 7.82
N LEU A 81 -17.81 -0.90 8.44
CA LEU A 81 -16.98 -2.08 8.18
C LEU A 81 -17.69 -3.33 8.74
N PRO A 82 -17.60 -4.50 8.09
CA PRO A 82 -18.19 -5.71 8.64
C PRO A 82 -17.52 -6.09 9.99
N ASP A 83 -18.20 -6.88 10.82
CA ASP A 83 -17.69 -7.26 12.16
C ASP A 83 -16.33 -7.97 12.10
N ARG A 84 -16.09 -8.77 11.05
CA ARG A 84 -14.78 -9.39 10.75
C ARG A 84 -13.65 -8.39 10.44
N CYS A 85 -13.98 -7.10 10.38
CA CYS A 85 -13.08 -5.98 10.17
C CYS A 85 -13.27 -4.90 11.27
N GLY A 86 -13.79 -5.29 12.43
CA GLY A 86 -13.94 -4.44 13.61
C GLY A 86 -15.28 -3.72 13.76
N GLY A 87 -16.21 -3.85 12.81
CA GLY A 87 -17.57 -3.28 12.94
C GLY A 87 -17.63 -1.75 12.94
N HIS A 88 -16.53 -1.07 12.61
CA HIS A 88 -16.39 0.38 12.74
C HIS A 88 -17.37 1.14 11.84
N ARG A 89 -18.05 2.14 12.40
CA ARG A 89 -18.77 3.15 11.61
C ARG A 89 -17.80 4.24 11.17
N VAL A 90 -17.73 4.45 9.86
CA VAL A 90 -16.70 5.26 9.22
C VAL A 90 -17.33 6.37 8.40
N ARG A 91 -16.80 7.58 8.55
CA ARG A 91 -17.15 8.75 7.73
C ARG A 91 -15.89 9.25 7.02
N ARG A 92 -15.94 9.38 5.70
CA ARG A 92 -14.78 9.80 4.87
C ARG A 92 -15.20 10.73 3.74
N PRO A 93 -14.28 11.61 3.28
CA PRO A 93 -14.50 12.37 2.07
C PRO A 93 -14.76 11.45 0.88
N LEU A 94 -15.81 11.76 0.13
CA LEU A 94 -16.14 11.07 -1.12
C LEU A 94 -15.23 11.61 -2.22
N VAL A 95 -14.30 10.78 -2.69
CA VAL A 95 -13.37 11.17 -3.77
C VAL A 95 -14.06 11.15 -5.13
N GLY A 96 -15.11 10.34 -5.27
CA GLY A 96 -15.91 10.26 -6.48
C GLY A 96 -16.64 8.92 -6.59
N TRP A 97 -17.06 8.59 -7.81
CA TRP A 97 -17.79 7.36 -8.11
C TRP A 97 -17.09 6.59 -9.22
N ARG A 98 -17.17 5.26 -9.17
CA ARG A 98 -16.78 4.39 -10.28
C ARG A 98 -17.88 3.40 -10.62
N SER A 99 -18.18 3.30 -11.92
CA SER A 99 -18.95 2.18 -12.45
C SER A 99 -18.04 0.95 -12.55
N VAL A 100 -18.44 -0.14 -11.92
CA VAL A 100 -17.74 -1.42 -11.95
C VAL A 100 -18.68 -2.45 -12.55
N LYS A 101 -18.20 -3.14 -13.59
CA LYS A 101 -18.92 -4.24 -14.22
C LYS A 101 -18.49 -5.55 -13.56
N SER A 102 -19.42 -6.30 -13.00
CA SER A 102 -19.16 -7.65 -12.48
C SER A 102 -19.12 -8.69 -13.60
N SER A 103 -18.56 -9.86 -13.29
CA SER A 103 -18.44 -10.98 -14.23
C SER A 103 -19.77 -11.47 -14.77
N ASN A 104 -20.86 -11.29 -14.02
CA ASN A 104 -22.23 -11.58 -14.44
C ASN A 104 -22.86 -10.49 -15.36
N GLY A 105 -22.08 -9.48 -15.76
CA GLY A 105 -22.51 -8.42 -16.66
C GLY A 105 -23.21 -7.23 -16.00
N ALA A 106 -23.61 -7.33 -14.74
CA ALA A 106 -24.23 -6.22 -14.01
C ALA A 106 -23.22 -5.06 -13.82
N THR A 107 -23.73 -3.83 -13.84
CA THR A 107 -22.92 -2.64 -13.59
C THR A 107 -23.39 -1.97 -12.30
N GLU A 108 -22.46 -1.73 -11.38
CA GLU A 108 -22.72 -1.10 -10.09
C GLU A 108 -21.91 0.19 -9.98
N ARG A 109 -22.54 1.27 -9.51
CA ARG A 109 -21.84 2.51 -9.18
C ARG A 109 -21.40 2.48 -7.72
N ARG A 110 -20.09 2.52 -7.50
CA ARG A 110 -19.47 2.43 -6.17
C ARG A 110 -18.82 3.74 -5.77
N PRO A 111 -19.03 4.23 -4.54
CA PRO A 111 -18.32 5.40 -4.04
C PRO A 111 -16.85 5.06 -3.83
N VAL A 112 -15.98 6.05 -4.01
CA VAL A 112 -14.53 5.94 -3.89
C VAL A 112 -14.08 6.75 -2.70
N VAL A 113 -13.29 6.13 -1.81
CA VAL A 113 -12.67 6.80 -0.67
C VAL A 113 -11.18 6.50 -0.63
N MET A 114 -10.44 7.34 0.10
CA MET A 114 -9.05 7.08 0.43
C MET A 114 -8.97 6.30 1.74
N ILE A 115 -8.20 5.21 1.76
CA ILE A 115 -7.93 4.39 2.95
C ILE A 115 -6.42 4.27 3.15
N ASP A 116 -6.02 4.32 4.42
CA ASP A 116 -4.67 4.03 4.85
C ASP A 116 -4.60 2.59 5.37
N LEU A 117 -3.58 1.85 4.95
CA LEU A 117 -3.37 0.46 5.37
C LEU A 117 -1.89 0.10 5.43
N VAL A 118 -1.55 -1.00 6.10
CA VAL A 118 -0.21 -1.57 6.11
C VAL A 118 -0.21 -2.92 5.41
N LEU A 119 0.66 -3.07 4.40
CA LEU A 119 0.90 -4.32 3.66
C LEU A 119 2.41 -4.62 3.73
N GLY A 120 2.77 -5.71 4.40
CA GLY A 120 4.17 -6.00 4.72
C GLY A 120 4.84 -4.81 5.43
N PRO A 121 6.04 -4.38 5.02
CA PRO A 121 6.72 -3.23 5.63
C PRO A 121 6.27 -1.86 5.07
N LYS A 122 5.14 -1.80 4.34
CA LYS A 122 4.69 -0.57 3.68
C LYS A 122 3.36 -0.08 4.24
N ARG A 123 3.39 1.14 4.77
CA ARG A 123 2.18 1.95 4.97
C ARG A 123 1.79 2.57 3.63
N LEU A 124 0.57 2.30 3.19
CA LEU A 124 0.02 2.70 1.90
C LEU A 124 -1.21 3.58 2.12
N ARG A 125 -1.36 4.59 1.27
CA ARG A 125 -2.57 5.40 1.14
C ARG A 125 -3.15 5.13 -0.24
N THR A 126 -4.33 4.53 -0.32
CA THR A 126 -4.89 4.06 -1.59
C THR A 126 -6.39 4.32 -1.74
N LEU A 127 -6.82 4.48 -2.99
CA LEU A 127 -8.22 4.61 -3.35
C LEU A 127 -8.87 3.23 -3.36
N VAL A 128 -9.97 3.11 -2.64
CA VAL A 128 -10.82 1.93 -2.62
C VAL A 128 -12.23 2.30 -3.07
N THR A 129 -12.86 1.40 -3.82
CA THR A 129 -14.31 1.41 -4.02
C THR A 129 -14.99 0.73 -2.83
N LEU A 130 -16.08 1.29 -2.34
CA LEU A 130 -16.91 0.67 -1.30
C LEU A 130 -18.03 -0.14 -1.96
N THR A 131 -18.25 -1.37 -1.51
CA THR A 131 -19.32 -2.25 -2.01
C THR A 131 -19.61 -3.36 -1.02
N ASP A 132 -20.80 -3.93 -1.08
CA ASP A 132 -21.14 -5.12 -0.31
C ASP A 132 -20.40 -6.34 -0.87
N ARG A 133 -19.49 -6.92 -0.08
CA ARG A 133 -18.75 -8.14 -0.45
C ARG A 133 -19.03 -9.28 0.52
N SER A 134 -20.27 -9.38 1.02
CA SER A 134 -20.66 -10.37 2.06
C SER A 134 -20.40 -11.80 1.62
N GLN A 135 -20.64 -12.05 0.34
CA GLN A 135 -20.47 -13.35 -0.29
C GLN A 135 -19.01 -13.66 -0.66
N MET A 136 -18.07 -12.73 -0.39
CA MET A 136 -16.66 -12.89 -0.73
C MET A 136 -15.84 -13.24 0.52
N GLN A 137 -14.88 -14.15 0.33
CA GLN A 137 -13.97 -14.59 1.40
C GLN A 137 -13.11 -13.45 1.94
N HIS A 138 -12.54 -12.63 1.05
CA HIS A 138 -11.63 -11.55 1.44
C HIS A 138 -12.36 -10.19 1.44
N PRO A 139 -12.43 -9.49 2.59
CA PRO A 139 -13.08 -8.19 2.70
C PRO A 139 -12.36 -7.11 1.90
N LEU A 140 -11.04 -7.22 1.72
CA LEU A 140 -10.27 -6.32 0.88
C LEU A 140 -9.79 -7.02 -0.40
N LEU A 141 -9.85 -6.29 -1.50
CA LEU A 141 -9.18 -6.62 -2.75
C LEU A 141 -8.22 -5.49 -3.10
N ILE A 142 -6.94 -5.82 -3.29
CA ILE A 142 -5.88 -4.85 -3.61
C ILE A 142 -5.58 -4.91 -5.11
N GLY A 143 -5.94 -3.84 -5.81
CA GLY A 143 -5.74 -3.72 -7.25
C GLY A 143 -4.37 -3.18 -7.64
N ARG A 144 -4.05 -3.25 -8.94
CA ARG A 144 -2.75 -2.84 -9.51
C ARG A 144 -2.32 -1.41 -9.18
N LYS A 145 -3.24 -0.45 -9.04
CA LYS A 145 -2.86 0.93 -8.69
C LYS A 145 -2.19 1.03 -7.31
N THR A 146 -2.60 0.19 -6.37
CA THR A 146 -1.97 0.09 -5.04
C THR A 146 -0.63 -0.64 -5.11
N LEU A 147 -0.55 -1.68 -5.96
CA LEU A 147 0.62 -2.55 -6.07
C LEU A 147 1.76 -1.95 -6.89
N LYS A 148 1.44 -1.08 -7.85
CA LYS A 148 2.36 -0.56 -8.86
C LYS A 148 3.62 0.00 -8.20
N THR A 149 4.77 -0.27 -8.80
CA THR A 149 6.12 0.18 -8.37
C THR A 149 6.67 -0.44 -7.08
N LEU A 150 5.82 -0.91 -6.16
CA LEU A 150 6.25 -1.35 -4.83
C LEU A 150 6.33 -2.87 -4.69
N PHE A 151 5.47 -3.62 -5.39
CA PHE A 151 5.28 -5.05 -5.14
C PHE A 151 5.41 -5.91 -6.41
N VAL A 152 5.80 -7.16 -6.20
CA VAL A 152 5.69 -8.28 -7.16
C VAL A 152 4.84 -9.36 -6.51
N VAL A 153 4.00 -10.03 -7.30
CA VAL A 153 3.05 -11.03 -6.78
C VAL A 153 3.57 -12.43 -7.09
N ASP A 154 3.82 -13.22 -6.06
CA ASP A 154 4.07 -14.66 -6.14
C ASP A 154 2.74 -15.40 -5.93
N VAL A 155 2.23 -16.00 -6.99
CA VAL A 155 0.92 -16.68 -6.98
C VAL A 155 0.95 -18.02 -6.26
N ASN A 156 2.14 -18.57 -5.95
CA ASN A 156 2.29 -19.82 -5.21
C ASN A 156 2.27 -19.61 -3.69
N GLN A 157 2.27 -18.35 -3.23
CA GLN A 157 2.38 -18.00 -1.82
C GLN A 157 1.13 -17.30 -1.31
N THR A 158 0.90 -17.39 0.00
CA THR A 158 -0.08 -16.60 0.75
C THR A 158 0.55 -16.15 2.06
N ASN A 159 0.17 -14.96 2.53
CA ASN A 159 0.71 -14.34 3.75
C ASN A 159 2.25 -14.35 3.77
N LEU A 160 2.87 -13.99 2.64
CA LEU A 160 4.31 -14.05 2.46
C LEU A 160 5.02 -13.00 3.30
N VAL A 161 4.35 -11.87 3.57
CA VAL A 161 4.90 -10.77 4.35
C VAL A 161 3.93 -10.32 5.43
N ALA A 162 4.34 -10.48 6.68
CA ALA A 162 3.57 -9.96 7.79
C ALA A 162 3.54 -8.42 7.76
N PRO A 163 2.37 -7.78 7.99
CA PRO A 163 2.31 -6.33 8.11
C PRO A 163 3.12 -5.89 9.33
N VAL A 164 4.15 -5.07 9.09
CA VAL A 164 4.98 -4.50 10.15
C VAL A 164 4.25 -3.28 10.69
N TRP A 165 3.40 -3.52 11.67
CA TRP A 165 2.75 -2.49 12.46
C TRP A 165 3.48 -2.38 13.78
N ALA A 166 4.30 -1.32 13.93
CA ALA A 166 4.70 -0.89 15.26
C ALA A 166 3.46 -0.23 15.87
N GLU A 167 3.00 -0.72 17.02
CA GLU A 167 2.03 0.01 17.82
C GLU A 167 2.59 1.43 18.07
N GLY A 168 2.04 2.43 17.38
CA GLY A 168 2.17 3.84 17.80
C GLY A 168 1.35 4.02 19.07
N PRO A 169 1.78 4.89 20.00
CA PRO A 169 1.75 4.66 21.44
C PRO A 169 0.35 4.30 21.96
N GLU A 170 0.33 3.42 22.98
CA GLU A 170 -0.86 3.09 23.77
C GLU A 170 -1.71 4.32 24.09
N LYS A 171 -3.02 4.15 23.86
CA LYS A 171 -4.17 4.85 24.48
C LYS A 171 -4.28 6.36 24.31
#